data_AF-A0A8T4JW28-F1
#
_entry.id   AF-A0A8T4JW28-F1
#
_cell.length_a   1.000
_cell.length_b   1.000
_cell.length_c   1.000
_cell.angle_alpha   90.00
_cell.angle_beta   90.00
_cell.angle_gamma   90.00
#
_symmetry.space_group_name_H-M   'P 1'
#
loop_
_entity.id
_entity.type
_entity.pdbx_description
1 polymer ?
#
loop_
_entity_poly.entity_id
_entity_poly.type
_entity_poly.pdbx_seq_one_letter_code
_entity_poly.pdbx_strand_id
1 'polypeptide(L)'
;MKKKLFAVLLSIVMVAGLLPTVAFATENYNLYVNGEQFTSEKLSIACGEGTASYDPNTKTLTLNNAAITNGGKSDESPKYGIRVVGDTDLTIKLSGTNSITLDNGGGIFADGSSDNYNIIGDGKLTINVKWDALYTLNGNISISEGAKLDITSAEGCGITSYNKGILSIDGAKVAVSSYYTAASAKELEIKNNSEVALIASEDQFNAVYMGDENGAGKIEIINSKVEATSHYPALFTEGNLTVNGGEVKCTSTADSAIWTNSDILIKGGAKVTTDGKYPMGGNGTFTVEEAEIDAKNTNANNIPAIFDECVPVIADGYHLNYAKAVDSEGTEIDLLSSGNQYFALYKNVHFITKAVYPVSFVVTPDGLTNVVVKVNGQEVTGSVSLEAGTYPVEVTADNCKAYTGNITITADAATHTQTVAMTYLPADYTKVDAAIAKANALNKDNYKDLTAVETAVNAVVRDKSITEQDEVDAMAKAIEDAIAALQYKDADYTKVDAAIAKANALNKDNYKDFSAVEAAVNAVARGKNITQQAEVDAMAKAIEDAIAALQYKDADKTTPAPAATATPAPAATATPQYTIPQTGDTSNPALLVVLMLVSGSVAIGTVVVASKKKHNR
;
A
#
# COMPACT_ATOMS: atom_id res chain seq x y z
N MET A 1 -30.95 82.45 63.56
CA MET A 1 -30.67 81.33 62.63
C MET A 1 -31.41 80.01 62.94
N LYS A 2 -32.09 79.84 64.09
CA LYS A 2 -32.72 78.55 64.47
C LYS A 2 -34.05 78.18 63.77
N LYS A 3 -34.84 79.15 63.29
CA LYS A 3 -36.13 78.85 62.61
C LYS A 3 -36.01 78.50 61.11
N LYS A 4 -34.93 78.94 60.43
CA LYS A 4 -34.70 78.61 59.01
C LYS A 4 -34.08 77.22 58.83
N LEU A 5 -33.39 76.68 59.83
CA LEU A 5 -32.76 75.36 59.76
C LEU A 5 -33.79 74.22 59.93
N PHE A 6 -34.86 74.44 60.70
CA PHE A 6 -35.91 73.45 60.93
C PHE A 6 -36.82 73.25 59.70
N ALA A 7 -37.08 74.32 58.94
CA ALA A 7 -37.87 74.24 57.70
C ALA A 7 -37.12 73.51 56.58
N VAL A 8 -35.80 73.70 56.47
CA VAL A 8 -34.95 73.01 55.49
C VAL A 8 -34.80 71.53 55.83
N LEU A 9 -34.73 71.17 57.11
CA LEU A 9 -34.67 69.77 57.54
C LEU A 9 -36.00 69.04 57.28
N LEU A 10 -37.15 69.71 57.49
CA LEU A 10 -38.46 69.10 57.23
C LEU A 10 -38.74 68.94 55.72
N SER A 11 -38.23 69.84 54.87
CA SER A 11 -38.32 69.71 53.41
C SER A 11 -37.44 68.60 52.84
N ILE A 12 -36.27 68.31 53.44
CA ILE A 12 -35.40 67.21 52.99
C ILE A 12 -36.01 65.85 53.39
N VAL A 13 -36.68 65.77 54.54
CA VAL A 13 -37.38 64.54 54.97
C VAL A 13 -38.63 64.24 54.13
N MET A 14 -39.34 65.27 53.62
CA MET A 14 -40.46 65.05 52.69
C MET A 14 -40.04 64.70 51.25
N VAL A 15 -38.84 65.10 50.79
CA VAL A 15 -38.32 64.76 49.46
C VAL A 15 -37.70 63.35 49.43
N ALA A 16 -37.20 62.84 50.56
CA ALA A 16 -36.71 61.46 50.67
C ALA A 16 -37.84 60.41 50.75
N GLY A 17 -39.06 60.80 51.15
CA GLY A 17 -40.23 59.91 51.20
C GLY A 17 -40.99 59.75 49.87
N LEU A 18 -40.52 60.39 48.80
CA LEU A 18 -41.16 60.46 47.49
C LEU A 18 -40.22 60.04 46.35
N LEU A 19 -39.18 59.26 46.65
CA LEU A 19 -38.49 58.51 45.61
C LEU A 19 -39.44 57.38 45.18
N PRO A 20 -39.91 57.33 43.91
CA PRO A 20 -40.62 56.16 43.43
C PRO A 20 -39.65 54.99 43.54
N THR A 21 -39.91 54.08 44.47
CA THR A 21 -39.35 52.73 44.39
C THR A 21 -39.96 52.14 43.13
N VAL A 22 -39.23 52.19 42.03
CA VAL A 22 -39.49 51.32 40.88
C VAL A 22 -39.28 49.90 41.38
N ALA A 23 -40.36 49.30 41.87
CA ALA A 23 -40.44 47.86 42.02
C ALA A 23 -40.41 47.30 40.59
N PHE A 24 -39.24 46.85 40.14
CA PHE A 24 -39.17 46.02 38.95
C PHE A 24 -40.01 44.78 39.24
N ALA A 25 -40.96 44.47 38.36
CA ALA A 25 -41.71 43.24 38.49
C ALA A 25 -40.71 42.07 38.41
N THR A 26 -40.76 41.15 39.38
CA THR A 26 -39.95 39.93 39.37
C THR A 26 -40.23 39.18 38.06
N GLU A 27 -39.21 38.99 37.24
CA GLU A 27 -39.33 38.29 35.96
C GLU A 27 -39.28 36.78 36.22
N ASN A 28 -40.22 36.04 35.64
CA ASN A 28 -40.29 34.58 35.75
C ASN A 28 -39.63 33.95 34.51
N TYR A 29 -38.68 33.04 34.71
CA TYR A 29 -37.97 32.39 33.60
C TYR A 29 -38.62 31.11 33.10
N ASN A 30 -39.84 30.80 33.55
CA ASN A 30 -40.60 29.61 33.14
C ASN A 30 -39.81 28.27 33.25
N LEU A 31 -38.81 28.26 34.13
CA LEU A 31 -37.95 27.11 34.41
C LEU A 31 -38.11 26.74 35.87
N TYR A 32 -38.46 25.48 36.11
CA TYR A 32 -38.60 24.92 37.45
C TYR A 32 -37.60 23.80 37.64
N VAL A 33 -36.94 23.80 38.80
CA VAL A 33 -36.04 22.72 39.22
C VAL A 33 -36.32 22.38 40.67
N ASN A 34 -36.39 21.10 40.98
CA ASN A 34 -36.59 20.61 42.35
C ASN A 34 -37.86 21.19 43.03
N GLY A 35 -38.91 21.45 42.25
CA GLY A 35 -40.15 22.06 42.74
C GLY A 35 -40.14 23.59 42.88
N GLU A 36 -39.02 24.26 42.60
CA GLU A 36 -38.89 25.71 42.75
C GLU A 36 -38.72 26.41 41.39
N GLN A 37 -39.24 27.62 41.27
CA GLN A 37 -39.16 28.43 40.04
C GLN A 37 -37.93 29.35 40.04
N PHE A 38 -37.24 29.43 38.90
CA PHE A 38 -36.23 30.46 38.67
C PHE A 38 -36.88 31.80 38.32
N THR A 39 -36.38 32.87 38.94
CA THR A 39 -36.82 34.25 38.71
C THR A 39 -35.63 35.20 38.65
N SER A 40 -35.84 36.44 38.23
CA SER A 40 -34.79 37.48 38.22
C SER A 40 -34.12 37.72 39.58
N GLU A 41 -34.79 37.33 40.68
CA GLU A 41 -34.28 37.44 42.05
C GLU A 41 -33.74 36.12 42.59
N LYS A 42 -34.04 34.99 41.92
CA LYS A 42 -33.69 33.64 42.35
C LYS A 42 -33.09 32.86 41.19
N LEU A 43 -31.77 33.03 41.02
CA LEU A 43 -30.96 32.37 39.98
C LEU A 43 -30.23 31.11 40.49
N SER A 44 -30.47 30.69 41.72
CA SER A 44 -29.90 29.46 42.29
C SER A 44 -30.91 28.75 43.20
N ILE A 45 -31.01 27.44 43.04
CA ILE A 45 -31.90 26.54 43.78
C ILE A 45 -31.04 25.44 44.42
N ALA A 46 -31.25 25.20 45.71
CA ALA A 46 -30.60 24.11 46.42
C ALA A 46 -31.21 22.75 46.03
N CYS A 47 -30.35 21.77 45.76
CA CYS A 47 -30.74 20.43 45.34
C CYS A 47 -29.94 19.42 46.17
N GLY A 48 -30.42 19.12 47.39
CA GLY A 48 -29.65 18.37 48.39
C GLY A 48 -28.40 19.15 48.83
N GLU A 49 -27.22 18.52 48.75
CA GLU A 49 -25.94 19.19 49.03
C GLU A 49 -25.38 19.98 47.84
N GLY A 50 -25.96 19.82 46.65
CA GLY A 50 -25.57 20.55 45.45
C GLY A 50 -26.53 21.68 45.07
N THR A 51 -26.31 22.22 43.88
CA THR A 51 -27.03 23.41 43.40
C THR A 51 -27.41 23.30 41.94
N ALA A 52 -28.58 23.84 41.60
CA ALA A 52 -28.96 24.18 40.24
C ALA A 52 -28.91 25.71 40.10
N SER A 53 -28.10 26.23 39.16
CA SER A 53 -27.97 27.68 38.94
C SER A 53 -28.27 28.04 37.49
N TYR A 54 -29.04 29.09 37.27
CA TYR A 54 -29.49 29.48 35.93
C TYR A 54 -28.87 30.82 35.52
N ASP A 55 -28.28 30.86 34.32
CA ASP A 55 -27.87 32.11 33.65
C ASP A 55 -28.89 32.44 32.54
N PRO A 56 -29.72 33.47 32.74
CA PRO A 56 -30.72 33.88 31.74
C PRO A 56 -30.12 34.41 30.44
N ASN A 57 -28.89 34.97 30.47
CA ASN A 57 -28.28 35.56 29.27
C ASN A 57 -27.88 34.49 28.26
N THR A 58 -27.39 33.36 28.77
CA THR A 58 -26.96 32.21 27.96
C THR A 58 -27.98 31.08 27.95
N LYS A 59 -29.11 31.25 28.66
CA LYS A 59 -30.14 30.22 28.89
C LYS A 59 -29.54 28.90 29.37
N THR A 60 -28.59 29.00 30.29
CA THR A 60 -27.81 27.85 30.77
C THR A 60 -28.18 27.50 32.21
N LEU A 61 -28.70 26.30 32.41
CA LEU A 61 -28.88 25.68 33.71
C LEU A 61 -27.65 24.84 34.06
N THR A 62 -26.86 25.27 35.04
CA THR A 62 -25.74 24.49 35.56
C THR A 62 -26.19 23.64 36.74
N LEU A 63 -26.04 22.32 36.63
CA LEU A 63 -26.21 21.37 37.72
C LEU A 63 -24.84 21.04 38.30
N ASN A 64 -24.64 21.32 39.59
CA ASN A 64 -23.39 21.06 40.28
C ASN A 64 -23.63 20.21 41.53
N ASN A 65 -23.32 18.92 41.44
CA ASN A 65 -23.62 17.90 42.44
C ASN A 65 -25.09 17.90 42.91
N ALA A 66 -26.01 18.32 42.04
CA ALA A 66 -27.41 18.55 42.37
C ALA A 66 -28.15 17.22 42.55
N ALA A 67 -28.83 17.05 43.68
CA ALA A 67 -29.77 15.96 43.95
C ALA A 67 -31.21 16.50 43.90
N ILE A 68 -31.88 16.27 42.78
CA ILE A 68 -33.25 16.72 42.52
C ILE A 68 -34.22 15.60 42.91
N THR A 69 -35.01 15.81 43.96
CA THR A 69 -35.91 14.79 44.52
C THR A 69 -37.37 15.25 44.58
N ASN A 70 -37.67 16.42 44.02
CA ASN A 70 -39.02 16.95 43.91
C ASN A 70 -39.28 17.44 42.49
N GLY A 71 -40.53 17.32 42.06
CA GLY A 71 -40.95 17.77 40.74
C GLY A 71 -41.52 19.19 40.76
N GLY A 72 -41.46 19.87 39.62
CA GLY A 72 -41.83 21.26 39.37
C GLY A 72 -43.31 21.61 39.54
N LYS A 73 -43.77 22.53 38.69
CA LYS A 73 -45.06 23.24 38.67
C LYS A 73 -46.18 22.49 39.43
N SER A 74 -46.70 23.13 40.48
CA SER A 74 -47.52 22.48 41.51
C SER A 74 -48.86 21.92 41.02
N ASP A 75 -49.37 22.39 39.89
CA ASP A 75 -50.64 22.04 39.26
C ASP A 75 -50.54 20.86 38.28
N GLU A 76 -49.37 20.26 38.11
CA GLU A 76 -49.17 19.16 37.15
C GLU A 76 -49.03 17.79 37.78
N SER A 77 -49.52 16.79 37.05
CA SER A 77 -49.39 15.38 37.35
C SER A 77 -49.27 14.60 36.02
N PRO A 78 -48.15 13.90 35.76
CA PRO A 78 -46.99 13.75 36.64
C PRO A 78 -46.14 15.04 36.76
N LYS A 79 -45.32 15.12 37.81
CA LYS A 79 -44.36 16.22 37.97
C LYS A 79 -42.99 15.86 37.40
N TYR A 80 -42.22 16.86 36.98
CA TYR A 80 -40.89 16.65 36.40
C TYR A 80 -39.81 17.35 37.21
N GLY A 81 -38.65 16.70 37.39
CA GLY A 81 -37.54 17.22 38.19
C GLY A 81 -36.98 18.53 37.64
N ILE A 82 -36.88 18.62 36.31
CA ILE A 82 -36.62 19.86 35.57
C ILE A 82 -37.80 20.07 34.62
N ARG A 83 -38.41 21.24 34.68
CA ARG A 83 -39.60 21.56 33.90
C ARG A 83 -39.45 22.92 33.24
N VAL A 84 -39.56 22.92 31.91
CA VAL A 84 -39.55 24.10 31.05
C VAL A 84 -40.96 24.36 30.56
N VAL A 85 -41.41 25.63 30.62
CA VAL A 85 -42.74 26.05 30.21
C VAL A 85 -42.66 27.05 29.05
N GLY A 86 -43.27 26.70 27.93
CA GLY A 86 -43.29 27.51 26.71
C GLY A 86 -41.97 27.49 25.93
N ASP A 87 -41.89 28.32 24.90
CA ASP A 87 -40.84 28.24 23.88
C ASP A 87 -39.50 28.82 24.37
N THR A 88 -38.57 27.97 24.83
CA THR A 88 -37.23 28.36 25.27
C THR A 88 -36.22 27.23 25.11
N ASP A 89 -35.21 27.45 24.26
CA ASP A 89 -34.00 26.62 24.24
C ASP A 89 -33.33 26.60 25.62
N LEU A 90 -32.89 25.43 26.05
CA LEU A 90 -32.21 25.25 27.33
C LEU A 90 -30.91 24.47 27.15
N THR A 91 -29.82 25.05 27.65
CA THR A 91 -28.57 24.32 27.82
C THR A 91 -28.43 23.87 29.27
N ILE A 92 -28.30 22.57 29.51
CA ILE A 92 -28.06 21.98 30.81
C ILE A 92 -26.59 21.59 30.89
N LYS A 93 -25.82 22.33 31.70
CA LYS A 93 -24.40 22.08 31.92
C LYS A 93 -24.20 21.22 33.16
N LEU A 94 -23.60 20.05 32.98
CA LEU A 94 -23.31 19.11 34.05
C LEU A 94 -21.93 19.35 34.65
N SER A 95 -21.89 19.50 35.98
CA SER A 95 -20.67 19.54 36.79
C SER A 95 -20.81 18.54 37.93
N GLY A 96 -19.76 17.74 38.17
CA GLY A 96 -19.77 16.72 39.22
C GLY A 96 -20.79 15.61 38.96
N THR A 97 -21.42 15.08 40.02
CA THR A 97 -22.41 14.00 39.93
C THR A 97 -23.79 14.49 40.32
N ASN A 98 -24.70 14.53 39.36
CA ASN A 98 -26.05 15.05 39.53
C ASN A 98 -27.06 13.91 39.45
N SER A 99 -28.22 14.07 40.09
CA SER A 99 -29.31 13.12 40.00
C SER A 99 -30.69 13.79 39.94
N ILE A 100 -31.60 13.12 39.25
CA ILE A 100 -33.04 13.35 39.33
C ILE A 100 -33.67 12.04 39.78
N THR A 101 -34.39 12.03 40.89
CA THR A 101 -35.04 10.83 41.43
C THR A 101 -36.45 11.15 41.88
N LEU A 102 -37.45 10.62 41.17
CA LEU A 102 -38.87 10.85 41.46
C LEU A 102 -39.67 9.56 41.38
N ASP A 103 -40.20 9.10 42.52
CA ASP A 103 -41.02 7.88 42.63
C ASP A 103 -42.32 7.94 41.81
N ASN A 104 -42.86 9.14 41.60
CA ASN A 104 -44.05 9.38 40.79
C ASN A 104 -43.91 10.70 40.01
N GLY A 105 -42.92 10.73 39.12
CA GLY A 105 -42.61 11.87 38.26
C GLY A 105 -41.75 11.46 37.07
N GLY A 106 -41.44 12.43 36.19
CA GLY A 106 -40.50 12.27 35.09
C GLY A 106 -39.22 13.09 35.30
N GLY A 107 -38.26 12.97 34.38
CA GLY A 107 -36.96 13.62 34.54
C GLY A 107 -36.99 15.09 34.13
N ILE A 108 -36.84 15.32 32.83
CA ILE A 108 -36.77 16.64 32.18
C ILE A 108 -37.91 16.72 31.18
N PHE A 109 -38.76 17.74 31.30
CA PHE A 109 -39.90 17.93 30.41
C PHE A 109 -40.04 19.36 29.92
N ALA A 110 -40.44 19.45 28.67
CA ALA A 110 -40.60 20.67 27.92
C ALA A 110 -41.82 20.61 27.00
N ASP A 111 -42.69 21.60 27.12
CA ASP A 111 -43.94 21.69 26.37
C ASP A 111 -43.95 22.71 25.23
N GLY A 112 -42.83 23.40 24.99
CA GLY A 112 -42.72 24.36 23.91
C GLY A 112 -42.73 23.74 22.51
N SER A 113 -43.09 24.59 21.56
CA SER A 113 -43.22 24.29 20.14
C SER A 113 -41.88 24.26 19.38
N SER A 114 -40.76 24.70 19.97
CA SER A 114 -39.45 24.75 19.29
C SER A 114 -38.23 24.59 20.20
N ASP A 115 -38.33 23.84 21.29
CA ASP A 115 -37.30 23.86 22.36
C ASP A 115 -36.15 22.87 22.14
N ASN A 116 -34.96 23.39 21.82
CA ASN A 116 -33.76 22.56 21.78
C ASN A 116 -33.18 22.38 23.19
N TYR A 117 -32.82 21.13 23.50
CA TYR A 117 -32.18 20.74 24.75
C TYR A 117 -30.76 20.29 24.50
N ASN A 118 -29.81 21.03 25.06
CA ASN A 118 -28.40 20.68 24.96
C ASN A 118 -27.89 20.28 26.34
N ILE A 119 -27.50 19.03 26.51
CA ILE A 119 -26.88 18.53 27.73
C ILE A 119 -25.38 18.43 27.48
N ILE A 120 -24.61 19.25 28.20
CA ILE A 120 -23.18 19.45 27.96
C ILE A 120 -22.36 19.34 29.26
N GLY A 121 -21.04 19.34 29.13
CA GLY A 121 -20.08 19.21 30.23
C GLY A 121 -19.74 17.76 30.56
N ASP A 122 -18.59 17.56 31.20
CA ASP A 122 -18.01 16.24 31.51
C ASP A 122 -18.58 15.57 32.77
N GLY A 123 -19.60 16.21 33.37
CA GLY A 123 -20.32 15.72 34.54
C GLY A 123 -21.24 14.52 34.25
N LYS A 124 -21.72 13.93 35.33
CA LYS A 124 -22.67 12.81 35.31
C LYS A 124 -24.06 13.28 35.70
N LEU A 125 -25.09 12.75 35.05
CA LEU A 125 -26.49 12.89 35.42
C LEU A 125 -27.16 11.51 35.48
N THR A 126 -27.64 11.12 36.66
CA THR A 126 -28.45 9.91 36.83
C THR A 126 -29.92 10.27 36.96
N ILE A 127 -30.77 9.76 36.08
CA ILE A 127 -32.22 9.99 36.10
C ILE A 127 -32.89 8.67 36.44
N ASN A 128 -33.56 8.59 37.59
CA ASN A 128 -34.33 7.43 38.02
C ASN A 128 -35.76 7.86 38.33
N VAL A 129 -36.67 7.58 37.41
CA VAL A 129 -38.02 8.16 37.42
C VAL A 129 -39.05 7.13 37.03
N LYS A 130 -40.30 7.42 37.38
CA LYS A 130 -41.43 6.55 37.01
C LYS A 130 -41.86 6.75 35.56
N TRP A 131 -42.03 8.00 35.14
CA TRP A 131 -42.53 8.37 33.82
C TRP A 131 -41.39 8.79 32.89
N ASP A 132 -41.69 9.46 31.78
CA ASP A 132 -40.68 9.84 30.78
C ASP A 132 -39.47 10.58 31.38
N ALA A 133 -38.27 10.13 30.99
CA ALA A 133 -37.03 10.64 31.55
C ALA A 133 -36.56 11.94 30.89
N LEU A 134 -36.48 11.99 29.57
CA LEU A 134 -36.22 13.21 28.81
C LEU A 134 -37.29 13.35 27.74
N TYR A 135 -38.05 14.44 27.79
CA TYR A 135 -39.14 14.66 26.87
C TYR A 135 -39.16 16.10 26.38
N THR A 136 -39.18 16.26 25.06
CA THR A 136 -39.52 17.52 24.39
C THR A 136 -40.64 17.29 23.40
N LEU A 137 -41.54 18.27 23.28
CA LEU A 137 -42.65 18.16 22.34
C LEU A 137 -42.18 18.28 20.88
N ASN A 138 -41.24 19.18 20.54
CA ASN A 138 -40.89 19.47 19.14
C ASN A 138 -39.40 19.65 18.84
N GLY A 139 -38.56 19.88 19.85
CA GLY A 139 -37.19 20.30 19.57
C GLY A 139 -36.18 19.17 19.52
N ASN A 140 -34.94 19.56 19.24
CA ASN A 140 -33.82 18.63 19.19
C ASN A 140 -33.28 18.36 20.59
N ILE A 141 -32.74 17.17 20.82
CA ILE A 141 -32.02 16.82 22.03
C ILE A 141 -30.58 16.53 21.63
N SER A 142 -29.62 17.25 22.19
CA SER A 142 -28.20 17.00 22.01
C SER A 142 -27.52 16.66 23.33
N ILE A 143 -26.64 15.67 23.32
CA ILE A 143 -25.85 15.24 24.48
C ILE A 143 -24.39 15.21 24.03
N SER A 144 -23.54 16.04 24.61
CA SER A 144 -22.18 16.23 24.09
C SER A 144 -21.16 16.64 25.17
N GLU A 145 -19.95 17.01 24.74
CA GLU A 145 -18.86 17.50 25.61
C GLU A 145 -18.46 16.51 26.73
N GLY A 146 -18.56 15.20 26.47
CA GLY A 146 -18.19 14.17 27.44
C GLY A 146 -19.24 13.88 28.51
N ALA A 147 -20.45 14.42 28.37
CA ALA A 147 -21.56 14.19 29.30
C ALA A 147 -21.85 12.70 29.48
N LYS A 148 -22.20 12.33 30.72
CA LYS A 148 -22.51 10.95 31.10
C LYS A 148 -23.92 10.87 31.67
N LEU A 149 -24.81 10.17 30.96
CA LEU A 149 -26.20 10.01 31.37
C LEU A 149 -26.49 8.54 31.66
N ASP A 150 -27.01 8.28 32.87
CA ASP A 150 -27.56 6.98 33.25
C ASP A 150 -29.06 7.17 33.52
N ILE A 151 -29.92 6.64 32.66
CA ILE A 151 -31.36 6.87 32.67
C ILE A 151 -32.09 5.56 32.97
N THR A 152 -33.03 5.61 33.91
CA THR A 152 -33.98 4.56 34.24
C THR A 152 -35.38 5.17 34.29
N SER A 153 -36.26 4.66 33.42
CA SER A 153 -37.68 5.05 33.34
C SER A 153 -38.56 3.82 33.58
N ALA A 154 -39.18 3.74 34.76
CA ALA A 154 -39.78 2.49 35.24
C ALA A 154 -41.11 2.12 34.54
N GLU A 155 -41.89 3.10 34.10
CA GLU A 155 -43.19 2.95 33.42
C GLU A 155 -43.33 3.95 32.25
N GLY A 156 -42.22 4.52 31.75
CA GLY A 156 -42.22 5.53 30.69
C GLY A 156 -41.18 5.27 29.60
N CYS A 157 -41.00 6.26 28.73
CA CYS A 157 -39.95 6.30 27.71
C CYS A 157 -38.64 6.85 28.28
N GLY A 158 -37.55 6.59 27.56
CA GLY A 158 -36.23 7.13 27.85
C GLY A 158 -36.07 8.58 27.37
N ILE A 159 -35.60 8.73 26.14
CA ILE A 159 -35.34 10.01 25.47
C ILE A 159 -36.33 10.18 24.31
N THR A 160 -37.21 11.16 24.39
CA THR A 160 -38.29 11.37 23.42
C THR A 160 -38.30 12.80 22.91
N SER A 161 -38.25 12.94 21.58
CA SER A 161 -38.69 14.14 20.86
C SER A 161 -39.99 13.80 20.14
N TYR A 162 -41.12 14.22 20.71
CA TYR A 162 -42.44 13.67 20.40
C TYR A 162 -42.90 13.98 18.97
N ASN A 163 -42.83 15.24 18.54
CA ASN A 163 -43.08 15.68 17.17
C ASN A 163 -41.82 15.59 16.30
N LYS A 164 -40.97 14.61 16.59
CA LYS A 164 -39.95 14.06 15.69
C LYS A 164 -38.88 15.11 15.31
N GLY A 165 -38.18 15.61 16.33
CA GLY A 165 -36.92 16.35 16.18
C GLY A 165 -35.71 15.42 15.97
N ILE A 166 -34.51 15.96 16.15
CA ILE A 166 -33.24 15.22 16.05
C ILE A 166 -32.70 14.91 17.44
N LEU A 167 -32.28 13.66 17.64
CA LEU A 167 -31.49 13.23 18.79
C LEU A 167 -30.02 13.09 18.38
N SER A 168 -29.12 13.85 18.99
CA SER A 168 -27.69 13.82 18.71
C SER A 168 -26.88 13.47 19.96
N ILE A 169 -25.99 12.48 19.85
CA ILE A 169 -25.06 12.05 20.89
C ILE A 169 -23.64 12.16 20.32
N ASP A 170 -22.85 13.08 20.87
CA ASP A 170 -21.54 13.47 20.30
C ASP A 170 -20.44 13.44 21.37
N GLY A 171 -19.57 12.43 21.29
CA GLY A 171 -18.48 12.23 22.25
C GLY A 171 -18.97 12.05 23.69
N ALA A 172 -20.14 11.43 23.88
CA ALA A 172 -20.80 11.28 25.18
C ALA A 172 -21.04 9.82 25.55
N LYS A 173 -21.39 9.57 26.82
CA LYS A 173 -21.80 8.23 27.31
C LYS A 173 -23.25 8.25 27.77
N VAL A 174 -24.09 7.42 27.17
CA VAL A 174 -25.53 7.43 27.44
C VAL A 174 -26.03 6.01 27.61
N ALA A 175 -26.48 5.68 28.82
CA ALA A 175 -27.15 4.43 29.12
C ALA A 175 -28.63 4.72 29.43
N VAL A 176 -29.54 4.04 28.74
CA VAL A 176 -30.99 4.18 28.92
C VAL A 176 -31.60 2.80 29.11
N SER A 177 -32.33 2.65 30.21
CA SER A 177 -33.25 1.54 30.42
C SER A 177 -34.64 2.12 30.66
N SER A 178 -35.57 1.81 29.77
CA SER A 178 -36.94 2.29 29.84
C SER A 178 -37.92 1.15 29.71
N TYR A 179 -39.12 1.35 30.25
CA TYR A 179 -40.22 0.41 30.05
C TYR A 179 -40.63 0.40 28.58
N TYR A 180 -40.99 1.55 28.02
CA TYR A 180 -41.27 1.73 26.59
C TYR A 180 -39.98 2.02 25.81
N THR A 181 -40.09 2.70 24.66
CA THR A 181 -38.95 3.04 23.81
C THR A 181 -37.87 3.87 24.53
N ALA A 182 -36.61 3.46 24.35
CA ALA A 182 -35.46 4.11 24.98
C ALA A 182 -35.05 5.39 24.25
N ALA A 183 -35.17 5.43 22.92
CA ALA A 183 -34.94 6.61 22.12
C ALA A 183 -35.98 6.74 21.00
N SER A 184 -36.72 7.85 20.96
CA SER A 184 -37.74 8.14 19.96
C SER A 184 -37.61 9.55 19.43
N ALA A 185 -37.37 9.70 18.13
CA ALA A 185 -37.24 10.98 17.43
C ALA A 185 -37.48 10.78 15.91
N LYS A 186 -37.20 11.79 15.08
CA LYS A 186 -37.14 11.63 13.62
C LYS A 186 -35.80 11.05 13.18
N GLU A 187 -34.73 11.60 13.74
CA GLU A 187 -33.37 11.27 13.39
C GLU A 187 -32.53 11.01 14.64
N LEU A 188 -31.65 10.03 14.55
CA LEU A 188 -30.63 9.72 15.54
C LEU A 188 -29.25 9.85 14.92
N GLU A 189 -28.41 10.68 15.51
CA GLU A 189 -26.98 10.77 15.20
C GLU A 189 -26.14 10.39 16.42
N ILE A 190 -25.28 9.37 16.29
CA ILE A 190 -24.33 8.98 17.32
C ILE A 190 -22.92 9.05 16.73
N LYS A 191 -22.06 9.93 17.26
CA LYS A 191 -20.73 10.19 16.67
C LYS A 191 -19.61 10.40 17.69
N ASN A 192 -18.38 10.45 17.16
CA ASN A 192 -17.16 10.83 17.86
C ASN A 192 -16.81 9.97 19.09
N ASN A 193 -16.78 8.64 18.92
CA ASN A 193 -16.48 7.67 19.97
C ASN A 193 -17.48 7.70 21.14
N SER A 194 -18.75 7.97 20.85
CA SER A 194 -19.81 7.86 21.85
C SER A 194 -20.01 6.41 22.28
N GLU A 195 -20.39 6.20 23.53
CA GLU A 195 -20.76 4.89 24.09
C GLU A 195 -22.23 4.93 24.50
N VAL A 196 -23.08 4.18 23.80
CA VAL A 196 -24.53 4.27 23.94
C VAL A 196 -25.13 2.88 24.19
N ALA A 197 -25.94 2.75 25.24
CA ALA A 197 -26.69 1.54 25.54
C ALA A 197 -28.18 1.88 25.69
N LEU A 198 -29.05 1.24 24.92
CA LEU A 198 -30.48 1.56 24.82
C LEU A 198 -31.30 0.30 25.00
N ILE A 199 -32.11 0.25 26.05
CA ILE A 199 -32.89 -0.93 26.43
C ILE A 199 -34.35 -0.52 26.61
N ALA A 200 -35.24 -1.18 25.87
CA ALA A 200 -36.69 -1.13 26.09
C ALA A 200 -37.16 -2.51 26.60
N SER A 201 -37.88 -2.56 27.72
CA SER A 201 -38.29 -3.83 28.33
C SER A 201 -39.69 -4.30 27.95
N GLU A 202 -40.57 -3.39 27.52
CA GLU A 202 -41.97 -3.72 27.26
C GLU A 202 -42.17 -4.39 25.91
N ASP A 203 -43.14 -5.31 25.87
CA ASP A 203 -43.60 -5.95 24.65
C ASP A 203 -44.06 -4.89 23.62
N GLN A 204 -43.77 -5.12 22.34
CA GLN A 204 -44.20 -4.26 21.22
C GLN A 204 -43.46 -2.92 21.05
N PHE A 205 -42.44 -2.64 21.85
CA PHE A 205 -41.63 -1.42 21.69
C PHE A 205 -40.23 -1.69 21.17
N ASN A 206 -39.77 -0.82 20.28
CA ASN A 206 -38.38 -0.76 19.85
C ASN A 206 -37.51 -0.12 20.94
N ALA A 207 -36.24 -0.52 21.06
CA ALA A 207 -35.28 0.26 21.84
C ALA A 207 -35.07 1.65 21.20
N VAL A 208 -34.94 1.67 19.87
CA VAL A 208 -34.78 2.88 19.07
C VAL A 208 -35.83 2.91 17.97
N TYR A 209 -36.63 3.97 17.94
CA TYR A 209 -37.58 4.25 16.87
C TYR A 209 -37.28 5.63 16.28
N MET A 210 -36.93 5.68 14.98
CA MET A 210 -36.66 6.93 14.27
C MET A 210 -37.58 7.07 13.05
N GLY A 211 -38.47 8.05 13.07
CA GLY A 211 -39.44 8.25 12.00
C GLY A 211 -40.30 9.49 12.20
N ASP A 212 -41.00 9.92 11.16
CA ASP A 212 -41.95 11.02 11.20
C ASP A 212 -43.40 10.60 10.94
N GLU A 213 -43.68 9.30 11.02
CA GLU A 213 -44.98 8.65 10.78
C GLU A 213 -45.47 8.83 9.33
N ASN A 214 -44.62 9.39 8.45
CA ASN A 214 -44.87 9.59 7.03
C ASN A 214 -43.82 8.88 6.17
N GLY A 215 -43.04 7.97 6.77
CA GLY A 215 -42.03 7.18 6.05
C GLY A 215 -40.67 7.86 5.93
N ALA A 216 -40.41 8.95 6.66
CA ALA A 216 -39.08 9.55 6.71
C ALA A 216 -38.48 9.42 8.11
N GLY A 217 -37.21 9.03 8.17
CA GLY A 217 -36.46 8.90 9.41
C GLY A 217 -34.99 8.61 9.11
N LYS A 218 -34.14 8.67 10.13
CA LYS A 218 -32.72 8.40 9.96
C LYS A 218 -32.08 7.84 11.22
N ILE A 219 -31.23 6.83 11.06
CA ILE A 219 -30.26 6.43 12.09
C ILE A 219 -28.87 6.52 11.47
N GLU A 220 -27.98 7.30 12.08
CA GLU A 220 -26.59 7.41 11.67
C GLU A 220 -25.66 7.21 12.86
N ILE A 221 -24.81 6.19 12.77
CA ILE A 221 -23.83 5.82 13.78
C ILE A 221 -22.45 5.93 13.14
N ILE A 222 -21.58 6.77 13.71
CA ILE A 222 -20.26 7.07 13.17
C ILE A 222 -19.21 6.85 14.25
N ASN A 223 -18.29 5.90 14.02
CA ASN A 223 -17.13 5.63 14.88
C ASN A 223 -17.50 5.60 16.38
N SER A 224 -18.58 4.90 16.72
CA SER A 224 -19.14 4.88 18.07
C SER A 224 -19.55 3.45 18.46
N LYS A 225 -19.70 3.21 19.77
CA LYS A 225 -20.16 1.94 20.31
C LYS A 225 -21.63 2.04 20.69
N VAL A 226 -22.49 1.22 20.09
CA VAL A 226 -23.94 1.21 20.35
C VAL A 226 -24.40 -0.20 20.69
N GLU A 227 -25.09 -0.35 21.81
CA GLU A 227 -25.78 -1.58 22.20
C GLU A 227 -27.27 -1.28 22.33
N ALA A 228 -28.12 -2.00 21.60
CA ALA A 228 -29.58 -1.83 21.64
C ALA A 228 -30.29 -3.16 21.89
N THR A 229 -31.22 -3.19 22.84
CA THR A 229 -31.98 -4.40 23.21
C THR A 229 -33.46 -4.12 23.38
N SER A 230 -34.34 -4.89 22.73
CA SER A 230 -35.79 -4.81 22.92
C SER A 230 -36.54 -6.09 22.56
N HIS A 231 -37.86 -6.10 22.75
CA HIS A 231 -38.73 -7.18 22.26
C HIS A 231 -39.02 -7.04 20.75
N TYR A 232 -39.32 -5.83 20.29
CA TYR A 232 -39.42 -5.48 18.87
C TYR A 232 -38.06 -5.07 18.30
N PRO A 233 -37.94 -4.63 17.04
CA PRO A 233 -36.62 -4.30 16.51
C PRO A 233 -35.84 -3.33 17.37
N ALA A 234 -34.60 -3.68 17.69
CA ALA A 234 -33.76 -2.89 18.58
C ALA A 234 -33.42 -1.55 17.93
N LEU A 235 -33.06 -1.58 16.64
CA LEU A 235 -33.03 -0.39 15.80
C LEU A 235 -34.13 -0.48 14.75
N PHE A 236 -35.04 0.48 14.81
CA PHE A 236 -36.06 0.68 13.78
C PHE A 236 -35.99 2.10 13.24
N THR A 237 -36.02 2.23 11.91
CA THR A 237 -36.26 3.53 11.28
C THR A 237 -37.18 3.44 10.07
N GLU A 238 -38.04 4.46 9.93
CA GLU A 238 -38.87 4.64 8.75
C GLU A 238 -38.06 5.06 7.50
N GLY A 239 -36.82 5.52 7.67
CA GLY A 239 -35.95 5.85 6.55
C GLY A 239 -34.65 5.05 6.58
N ASN A 240 -33.52 5.75 6.46
CA ASN A 240 -32.22 5.13 6.21
C ASN A 240 -31.46 4.83 7.50
N LEU A 241 -30.75 3.71 7.50
CA LEU A 241 -29.77 3.38 8.54
C LEU A 241 -28.36 3.38 7.93
N THR A 242 -27.45 4.14 8.54
CA THR A 242 -26.03 4.13 8.18
C THR A 242 -25.17 3.83 9.40
N VAL A 243 -24.30 2.84 9.30
CA VAL A 243 -23.23 2.56 10.26
C VAL A 243 -21.89 2.78 9.57
N ASN A 244 -21.12 3.74 10.04
CA ASN A 244 -19.84 4.15 9.46
C ASN A 244 -18.72 4.05 10.51
N GLY A 245 -18.05 2.91 10.55
CA GLY A 245 -17.10 2.54 11.60
C GLY A 245 -17.77 2.26 12.95
N GLY A 246 -16.96 1.95 13.96
CA GLY A 246 -17.44 1.63 15.31
C GLY A 246 -18.01 0.21 15.47
N GLU A 247 -18.76 0.00 16.55
CA GLU A 247 -19.35 -1.30 16.92
C GLU A 247 -20.83 -1.13 17.27
N VAL A 248 -21.71 -1.87 16.60
CA VAL A 248 -23.15 -1.87 16.82
C VAL A 248 -23.61 -3.28 17.14
N LYS A 249 -24.21 -3.46 18.32
CA LYS A 249 -24.79 -4.72 18.75
C LYS A 249 -26.28 -4.54 18.99
N CYS A 250 -27.08 -5.32 18.30
CA CYS A 250 -28.54 -5.25 18.39
C CYS A 250 -29.11 -6.61 18.77
N THR A 251 -30.01 -6.63 19.75
CA THR A 251 -30.69 -7.84 20.20
C THR A 251 -32.19 -7.61 20.24
N SER A 252 -32.95 -8.46 19.55
CA SER A 252 -34.41 -8.50 19.61
C SER A 252 -34.89 -9.87 20.08
N THR A 253 -35.69 -9.90 21.14
CA THR A 253 -36.15 -11.16 21.75
C THR A 253 -37.41 -11.73 21.07
N ALA A 254 -38.14 -10.93 20.30
CA ALA A 254 -39.37 -11.33 19.64
C ALA A 254 -39.47 -10.95 18.14
N ASP A 255 -38.57 -10.13 17.62
CA ASP A 255 -38.61 -9.58 16.25
C ASP A 255 -37.19 -9.58 15.60
N SER A 256 -37.01 -8.85 14.50
CA SER A 256 -35.72 -8.61 13.85
C SER A 256 -34.84 -7.72 14.71
N ALA A 257 -33.53 -7.92 14.77
CA ALA A 257 -32.67 -7.04 15.58
C ALA A 257 -32.57 -5.61 15.01
N ILE A 258 -32.55 -5.49 13.68
CA ILE A 258 -32.51 -4.24 12.92
C ILE A 258 -33.57 -4.35 11.82
N TRP A 259 -34.40 -3.31 11.69
CA TRP A 259 -35.35 -3.18 10.60
C TRP A 259 -35.43 -1.75 10.06
N THR A 260 -35.45 -1.59 8.74
CA THR A 260 -35.63 -0.28 8.09
C THR A 260 -36.74 -0.30 7.05
N ASN A 261 -37.42 0.82 6.85
CA ASN A 261 -38.34 0.95 5.70
C ASN A 261 -37.62 1.51 4.44
N SER A 262 -36.35 1.89 4.55
CA SER A 262 -35.52 2.34 3.43
C SER A 262 -34.11 1.71 3.51
N ASP A 263 -33.09 2.38 3.00
CA ASP A 263 -31.77 1.78 2.76
C ASP A 263 -30.96 1.53 4.04
N ILE A 264 -30.18 0.45 4.02
CA ILE A 264 -29.15 0.10 4.99
C ILE A 264 -27.79 0.25 4.32
N LEU A 265 -26.91 1.04 4.92
CA LEU A 265 -25.52 1.20 4.51
C LEU A 265 -24.57 0.88 5.68
N ILE A 266 -23.70 -0.12 5.50
CA ILE A 266 -22.67 -0.46 6.48
C ILE A 266 -21.30 -0.27 5.84
N LYS A 267 -20.47 0.59 6.43
CA LYS A 267 -19.18 1.01 5.88
C LYS A 267 -18.16 1.42 6.94
N GLY A 268 -16.98 1.88 6.50
CA GLY A 268 -15.97 2.49 7.37
C GLY A 268 -15.32 1.51 8.35
N GLY A 269 -15.32 0.21 8.05
CA GLY A 269 -14.85 -0.85 8.94
C GLY A 269 -15.79 -1.11 10.13
N ALA A 270 -17.07 -0.76 10.01
CA ALA A 270 -18.07 -0.99 11.05
C ALA A 270 -18.18 -2.47 11.41
N LYS A 271 -18.36 -2.75 12.70
CA LYS A 271 -18.68 -4.08 13.22
C LYS A 271 -20.13 -4.11 13.65
N VAL A 272 -20.94 -4.94 13.01
CA VAL A 272 -22.36 -5.06 13.30
C VAL A 272 -22.68 -6.48 13.72
N THR A 273 -23.20 -6.65 14.92
CA THR A 273 -23.66 -7.94 15.43
C THR A 273 -25.16 -7.88 15.71
N THR A 274 -25.90 -8.82 15.15
CA THR A 274 -27.35 -8.91 15.37
C THR A 274 -27.76 -10.26 15.93
N ASP A 275 -28.69 -10.23 16.88
CA ASP A 275 -29.39 -11.40 17.39
C ASP A 275 -30.89 -11.10 17.36
N GLY A 276 -31.61 -11.69 16.40
CA GLY A 276 -33.05 -11.46 16.24
C GLY A 276 -33.83 -12.77 16.17
N LYS A 277 -35.10 -12.73 16.53
CA LYS A 277 -36.04 -13.83 16.29
C LYS A 277 -36.57 -13.85 14.86
N TYR A 278 -36.39 -12.76 14.13
CA TYR A 278 -36.71 -12.63 12.70
C TYR A 278 -35.50 -12.05 11.94
N PRO A 279 -35.46 -12.21 10.60
CA PRO A 279 -34.32 -11.78 9.81
C PRO A 279 -34.11 -10.27 9.88
N MET A 280 -32.87 -9.80 10.02
CA MET A 280 -32.56 -8.38 9.87
C MET A 280 -32.66 -7.96 8.40
N GLY A 281 -33.04 -6.70 8.16
CA GLY A 281 -33.16 -6.17 6.81
C GLY A 281 -34.09 -4.97 6.75
N GLY A 282 -34.76 -4.79 5.61
CA GLY A 282 -35.72 -3.71 5.42
C GLY A 282 -36.39 -3.76 4.07
N ASN A 283 -37.13 -2.70 3.75
CA ASN A 283 -37.83 -2.56 2.47
C ASN A 283 -36.97 -1.88 1.38
N GLY A 284 -35.76 -1.40 1.74
CA GLY A 284 -34.81 -0.77 0.83
C GLY A 284 -33.65 -1.68 0.44
N THR A 285 -32.55 -1.07 0.00
CA THR A 285 -31.32 -1.78 -0.32
C THR A 285 -30.48 -2.05 0.92
N PHE A 286 -29.66 -3.10 0.89
CA PHE A 286 -28.64 -3.35 1.90
C PHE A 286 -27.27 -3.33 1.23
N THR A 287 -26.56 -2.21 1.35
CA THR A 287 -25.22 -2.01 0.76
C THR A 287 -24.13 -2.15 1.81
N VAL A 288 -23.06 -2.85 1.46
CA VAL A 288 -21.90 -3.07 2.35
C VAL A 288 -20.60 -2.66 1.64
N GLU A 289 -19.86 -1.73 2.23
CA GLU A 289 -18.49 -1.36 1.85
C GLU A 289 -17.49 -2.17 2.68
N GLU A 290 -16.46 -1.58 3.31
CA GLU A 290 -15.61 -2.28 4.29
C GLU A 290 -16.36 -2.41 5.63
N ALA A 291 -16.62 -3.64 6.09
CA ALA A 291 -17.34 -3.94 7.31
C ALA A 291 -17.13 -5.39 7.78
N GLU A 292 -17.52 -5.66 9.03
CA GLU A 292 -17.70 -7.00 9.61
C GLU A 292 -19.14 -7.13 10.10
N ILE A 293 -19.89 -8.10 9.60
CA ILE A 293 -21.30 -8.33 9.94
C ILE A 293 -21.46 -9.76 10.44
N ASP A 294 -21.91 -9.92 11.68
CA ASP A 294 -22.25 -11.19 12.31
C ASP A 294 -23.76 -11.20 12.65
N ALA A 295 -24.56 -11.74 11.73
CA ALA A 295 -26.00 -11.78 11.82
C ALA A 295 -26.50 -13.14 12.29
N LYS A 296 -27.33 -13.16 13.34
CA LYS A 296 -27.84 -14.38 13.97
C LYS A 296 -29.36 -14.36 14.09
N ASN A 297 -29.95 -15.51 13.83
CA ASN A 297 -31.36 -15.76 14.08
C ASN A 297 -31.55 -16.76 15.21
N THR A 298 -32.26 -16.38 16.27
CA THR A 298 -32.53 -17.23 17.44
C THR A 298 -33.87 -17.97 17.39
N ASN A 299 -34.61 -17.88 16.28
CA ASN A 299 -35.89 -18.59 16.11
C ASN A 299 -35.70 -20.11 16.12
N ALA A 300 -36.69 -20.82 16.68
CA ALA A 300 -36.73 -22.27 16.70
C ALA A 300 -37.05 -22.88 15.32
N ASN A 301 -37.80 -22.18 14.48
CA ASN A 301 -38.27 -22.68 13.18
C ASN A 301 -37.20 -22.65 12.07
N ASN A 302 -35.94 -22.36 12.43
CA ASN A 302 -34.82 -22.28 11.51
C ASN A 302 -35.06 -21.38 10.29
N ILE A 303 -35.37 -20.12 10.56
CA ILE A 303 -35.47 -19.10 9.51
C ILE A 303 -34.14 -18.34 9.36
N PRO A 304 -33.88 -17.70 8.22
CA PRO A 304 -32.62 -17.00 7.97
C PRO A 304 -32.35 -15.81 8.91
N ALA A 305 -31.07 -15.46 9.08
CA ALA A 305 -30.64 -14.25 9.80
C ALA A 305 -30.86 -12.96 9.01
N ILE A 306 -30.90 -13.05 7.69
CA ILE A 306 -30.98 -11.91 6.77
C ILE A 306 -32.23 -12.06 5.92
N PHE A 307 -32.97 -10.97 5.75
CA PHE A 307 -34.20 -10.93 4.98
C PHE A 307 -33.91 -11.15 3.49
N ASP A 308 -34.70 -12.02 2.85
CA ASP A 308 -34.48 -12.47 1.48
C ASP A 308 -34.82 -11.43 0.42
N GLU A 309 -35.64 -10.43 0.75
CA GLU A 309 -35.89 -9.27 -0.12
C GLU A 309 -34.88 -8.13 0.11
N CYS A 310 -33.99 -8.24 1.11
CA CYS A 310 -33.01 -7.22 1.48
C CYS A 310 -31.61 -7.83 1.67
N VAL A 311 -31.17 -8.61 0.68
CA VAL A 311 -29.87 -9.31 0.71
C VAL A 311 -28.72 -8.30 0.60
N PRO A 312 -27.64 -8.44 1.43
CA PRO A 312 -26.45 -7.62 1.32
C PRO A 312 -25.83 -7.64 -0.07
N VAL A 313 -25.61 -6.46 -0.62
CA VAL A 313 -24.87 -6.22 -1.86
C VAL A 313 -23.52 -5.60 -1.48
N ILE A 314 -22.45 -6.28 -1.86
CA ILE A 314 -21.09 -5.76 -1.66
C ILE A 314 -20.84 -4.68 -2.71
N ALA A 315 -20.49 -3.47 -2.27
CA ALA A 315 -20.29 -2.32 -3.13
C ALA A 315 -19.08 -2.48 -4.06
N ASP A 316 -19.11 -1.78 -5.20
CA ASP A 316 -17.98 -1.74 -6.13
C ASP A 316 -16.70 -1.25 -5.43
N GLY A 317 -15.57 -1.90 -5.72
CA GLY A 317 -14.30 -1.64 -5.04
C GLY A 317 -14.13 -2.40 -3.71
N TYR A 318 -15.07 -3.27 -3.35
CA TYR A 318 -14.98 -4.14 -2.19
C TYR A 318 -15.22 -5.60 -2.58
N HIS A 319 -14.68 -6.53 -1.78
CA HIS A 319 -14.94 -7.96 -1.92
C HIS A 319 -15.13 -8.64 -0.56
N LEU A 320 -15.61 -9.88 -0.57
CA LEU A 320 -15.64 -10.72 0.62
C LEU A 320 -14.23 -11.25 0.90
N ASN A 321 -13.68 -10.92 2.06
CA ASN A 321 -12.43 -11.48 2.55
C ASN A 321 -12.67 -12.72 3.45
N TYR A 322 -13.83 -12.75 4.12
CA TYR A 322 -14.29 -13.88 4.92
C TYR A 322 -15.81 -13.98 4.79
N ALA A 323 -16.35 -15.19 4.66
CA ALA A 323 -17.79 -15.40 4.69
C ALA A 323 -18.09 -16.84 5.12
N LYS A 324 -18.76 -16.99 6.27
CA LYS A 324 -19.24 -18.25 6.78
C LYS A 324 -20.70 -18.17 7.16
N ALA A 325 -21.38 -19.29 7.07
CA ALA A 325 -22.72 -19.46 7.56
C ALA A 325 -22.86 -20.71 8.41
N VAL A 326 -23.97 -20.79 9.15
CA VAL A 326 -24.38 -21.99 9.87
C VAL A 326 -25.81 -22.33 9.46
N ASP A 327 -26.04 -23.58 9.05
CA ASP A 327 -27.37 -24.08 8.68
C ASP A 327 -28.23 -24.48 9.90
N SER A 328 -29.41 -25.06 9.65
CA SER A 328 -30.31 -25.60 10.68
C SER A 328 -29.68 -26.59 11.64
N GLU A 329 -28.76 -27.38 11.12
CA GLU A 329 -28.21 -28.54 11.79
C GLU A 329 -26.94 -28.17 12.58
N GLY A 330 -26.51 -26.91 12.48
CA GLY A 330 -25.28 -26.42 13.11
C GLY A 330 -24.04 -26.65 12.26
N THR A 331 -24.20 -27.02 10.98
CA THR A 331 -23.08 -27.24 10.07
C THR A 331 -22.53 -25.91 9.59
N GLU A 332 -21.22 -25.71 9.74
CA GLU A 332 -20.52 -24.57 9.15
C GLU A 332 -20.42 -24.71 7.62
N ILE A 333 -20.76 -23.64 6.92
CA ILE A 333 -20.70 -23.54 5.47
C ILE A 333 -19.77 -22.39 5.10
N ASP A 334 -18.75 -22.69 4.30
CA ASP A 334 -17.88 -21.67 3.72
C ASP A 334 -18.55 -21.05 2.49
N LEU A 335 -19.04 -19.82 2.66
CA LEU A 335 -19.73 -19.10 1.59
C LEU A 335 -18.75 -18.57 0.55
N LEU A 336 -17.49 -18.33 0.92
CA LEU A 336 -16.48 -17.75 0.03
C LEU A 336 -16.08 -18.74 -1.07
N SER A 337 -15.84 -20.00 -0.72
CA SER A 337 -15.43 -21.04 -1.68
C SER A 337 -16.59 -21.61 -2.51
N SER A 338 -17.83 -21.47 -2.03
CA SER A 338 -19.03 -21.99 -2.71
C SER A 338 -19.40 -21.27 -4.01
N GLY A 339 -18.87 -20.06 -4.23
CA GLY A 339 -19.18 -19.21 -5.39
C GLY A 339 -20.58 -18.57 -5.37
N ASN A 340 -21.44 -18.91 -4.41
CA ASN A 340 -22.78 -18.35 -4.29
C ASN A 340 -22.96 -17.61 -2.95
N GLN A 341 -23.33 -16.34 -3.01
CA GLN A 341 -23.53 -15.47 -1.85
C GLN A 341 -24.97 -15.59 -1.32
N TYR A 342 -25.35 -16.76 -0.83
CA TYR A 342 -26.71 -17.04 -0.33
C TYR A 342 -26.93 -16.54 1.11
N PHE A 343 -26.70 -15.25 1.37
CA PHE A 343 -26.79 -14.69 2.73
C PHE A 343 -28.17 -14.88 3.39
N ALA A 344 -29.25 -14.92 2.61
CA ALA A 344 -30.60 -15.06 3.14
C ALA A 344 -31.11 -16.51 3.25
N LEU A 345 -30.22 -17.52 3.30
CA LEU A 345 -30.63 -18.92 3.50
C LEU A 345 -30.31 -19.48 4.88
N TYR A 346 -29.42 -18.82 5.62
CA TYR A 346 -28.78 -19.43 6.79
C TYR A 346 -29.18 -18.77 8.09
N LYS A 347 -29.25 -19.57 9.14
CA LYS A 347 -29.64 -19.15 10.48
C LYS A 347 -28.63 -18.19 11.10
N ASN A 348 -27.35 -18.37 10.78
CA ASN A 348 -26.28 -17.44 11.16
C ASN A 348 -25.40 -17.17 9.94
N VAL A 349 -25.00 -15.93 9.77
CA VAL A 349 -24.13 -15.49 8.68
C VAL A 349 -23.11 -14.51 9.24
N HIS A 350 -21.83 -14.82 9.09
CA HIS A 350 -20.72 -13.95 9.48
C HIS A 350 -19.84 -13.70 8.28
N PHE A 351 -19.70 -12.44 7.88
CA PHE A 351 -18.85 -12.06 6.77
C PHE A 351 -18.09 -10.77 7.03
N ILE A 352 -16.94 -10.66 6.36
CA ILE A 352 -16.03 -9.52 6.43
C ILE A 352 -15.72 -9.13 5.00
N THR A 353 -15.89 -7.85 4.71
CA THR A 353 -15.57 -7.23 3.44
C THR A 353 -14.32 -6.39 3.55
N LYS A 354 -13.57 -6.30 2.46
CA LYS A 354 -12.35 -5.50 2.36
C LYS A 354 -12.30 -4.70 1.07
N ALA A 355 -11.69 -3.52 1.15
CA ALA A 355 -11.41 -2.72 -0.03
C ALA A 355 -10.38 -3.41 -0.92
N VAL A 356 -10.61 -3.36 -2.23
CA VAL A 356 -9.71 -3.84 -3.26
C VAL A 356 -9.47 -2.77 -4.31
N TYR A 357 -8.25 -2.74 -4.82
CA TYR A 357 -7.77 -1.71 -5.72
C TYR A 357 -7.36 -2.35 -7.05
N PRO A 358 -7.81 -1.82 -8.20
CA PRO A 358 -7.39 -2.30 -9.51
C PRO A 358 -5.95 -1.87 -9.77
N VAL A 359 -5.02 -2.82 -9.77
CA VAL A 359 -3.59 -2.60 -9.98
C VAL A 359 -3.19 -2.98 -11.40
N SER A 360 -2.53 -2.06 -12.10
CA SER A 360 -2.01 -2.26 -13.45
C SER A 360 -0.48 -2.25 -13.46
N PHE A 361 0.08 -2.84 -14.52
CA PHE A 361 1.53 -2.92 -14.71
C PHE A 361 1.93 -2.30 -16.03
N VAL A 362 2.97 -1.47 -15.99
CA VAL A 362 3.64 -0.91 -17.18
C VAL A 362 5.03 -1.53 -17.23
N VAL A 363 5.28 -2.37 -18.22
CA VAL A 363 6.56 -3.05 -18.39
C VAL A 363 7.37 -2.32 -19.46
N THR A 364 8.60 -1.95 -19.14
CA THR A 364 9.51 -1.19 -20.01
C THR A 364 10.78 -2.00 -20.28
N PRO A 365 11.47 -1.80 -21.43
CA PRO A 365 11.09 -0.92 -22.54
C PRO A 365 9.85 -1.39 -23.31
N ASP A 366 9.24 -0.48 -24.08
CA ASP A 366 8.09 -0.82 -24.92
C ASP A 366 8.49 -1.78 -26.06
N GLY A 367 7.56 -2.63 -26.50
CA GLY A 367 7.76 -3.56 -27.62
C GLY A 367 8.38 -4.91 -27.26
N LEU A 368 8.53 -5.22 -25.97
CA LEU A 368 8.90 -6.56 -25.51
C LEU A 368 7.88 -7.62 -25.94
N THR A 369 8.36 -8.83 -26.25
CA THR A 369 7.54 -9.98 -26.63
C THR A 369 7.40 -10.98 -25.48
N ASN A 370 6.28 -11.72 -25.46
CA ASN A 370 5.94 -12.72 -24.44
C ASN A 370 6.06 -12.20 -23.00
N VAL A 371 5.60 -10.97 -22.76
CA VAL A 371 5.55 -10.39 -21.42
C VAL A 371 4.52 -11.13 -20.58
N VAL A 372 4.98 -11.73 -19.48
CA VAL A 372 4.14 -12.40 -18.48
C VAL A 372 4.40 -11.72 -17.14
N VAL A 373 3.34 -11.17 -16.55
CA VAL A 373 3.34 -10.59 -15.21
C VAL A 373 2.66 -11.56 -14.26
N LYS A 374 3.32 -11.90 -13.16
CA LYS A 374 2.75 -12.70 -12.09
C LYS A 374 2.73 -11.92 -10.79
N VAL A 375 1.59 -11.94 -10.11
CA VAL A 375 1.41 -11.39 -8.75
C VAL A 375 1.03 -12.55 -7.85
N ASN A 376 1.74 -12.74 -6.72
CA ASN A 376 1.57 -13.93 -5.86
C ASN A 376 1.72 -15.26 -6.62
N GLY A 377 2.54 -15.29 -7.68
CA GLY A 377 2.72 -16.47 -8.53
C GLY A 377 1.58 -16.75 -9.52
N GLN A 378 0.50 -15.96 -9.52
CA GLN A 378 -0.58 -16.06 -10.50
C GLN A 378 -0.39 -15.07 -11.64
N GLU A 379 -0.59 -15.54 -12.88
CA GLU A 379 -0.49 -14.71 -14.08
C GLU A 379 -1.65 -13.70 -14.14
N VAL A 380 -1.31 -12.45 -14.46
CA VAL A 380 -2.25 -11.33 -14.55
C VAL A 380 -2.36 -10.84 -15.98
N THR A 381 -3.59 -10.80 -16.51
CA THR A 381 -3.90 -10.20 -17.81
C THR A 381 -4.62 -8.86 -17.59
N GLY A 382 -3.93 -7.75 -17.86
CA GLY A 382 -4.47 -6.40 -17.63
C GLY A 382 -4.32 -5.95 -16.17
N SER A 383 -5.44 -5.65 -15.51
CA SER A 383 -5.45 -5.22 -14.11
C SER A 383 -5.82 -6.37 -13.16
N VAL A 384 -5.24 -6.39 -11.97
CA VAL A 384 -5.60 -7.30 -10.88
C VAL A 384 -6.14 -6.52 -9.69
N SER A 385 -7.24 -6.99 -9.09
CA SER A 385 -7.77 -6.39 -7.87
C SER A 385 -7.02 -6.92 -6.64
N LEU A 386 -6.37 -6.03 -5.90
CA LEU A 386 -5.58 -6.37 -4.71
C LEU A 386 -6.04 -5.57 -3.50
N GLU A 387 -6.02 -6.18 -2.32
CA GLU A 387 -6.17 -5.46 -1.05
C GLU A 387 -4.96 -4.56 -0.79
N ALA A 388 -5.05 -3.67 0.19
CA ALA A 388 -3.86 -2.96 0.67
C ALA A 388 -2.88 -3.96 1.28
N GLY A 389 -1.63 -3.95 0.82
CA GLY A 389 -0.67 -4.97 1.20
C GLY A 389 0.62 -4.93 0.39
N THR A 390 1.52 -5.86 0.69
CA THR A 390 2.76 -6.07 -0.09
C THR A 390 2.70 -7.41 -0.79
N TYR A 391 2.98 -7.39 -2.10
CA TYR A 391 2.80 -8.54 -2.99
C TYR A 391 4.08 -8.83 -3.75
N PRO A 392 4.58 -10.09 -3.76
CA PRO A 392 5.63 -10.50 -4.68
C PRO A 392 5.16 -10.42 -6.13
N VAL A 393 6.04 -9.90 -6.98
CA VAL A 393 5.83 -9.76 -8.42
C VAL A 393 7.00 -10.36 -9.17
N GLU A 394 6.67 -11.15 -10.18
CA GLU A 394 7.60 -11.68 -11.15
C GLU A 394 7.21 -11.21 -12.55
N VAL A 395 8.17 -10.73 -13.32
CA VAL A 395 7.94 -10.36 -14.73
C VAL A 395 8.98 -11.06 -15.59
N THR A 396 8.50 -11.74 -16.63
CA THR A 396 9.34 -12.38 -17.64
C THR A 396 8.98 -11.84 -19.01
N ALA A 397 9.98 -11.73 -19.88
CA ALA A 397 9.81 -11.38 -21.28
C ALA A 397 10.92 -12.06 -22.08
N ASP A 398 10.73 -12.25 -23.39
CA ASP A 398 11.80 -12.77 -24.24
C ASP A 398 13.04 -11.90 -24.16
N ASN A 399 14.21 -12.52 -24.28
CA ASN A 399 15.48 -11.81 -24.38
C ASN A 399 15.81 -10.90 -23.18
N CYS A 400 15.08 -11.01 -22.07
CA CYS A 400 15.27 -10.22 -20.87
C CYS A 400 15.63 -11.09 -19.67
N LYS A 401 16.38 -10.52 -18.73
CA LYS A 401 16.53 -11.10 -17.39
C LYS A 401 15.19 -11.01 -16.65
N ALA A 402 14.74 -12.11 -16.07
CA ALA A 402 13.54 -12.13 -15.24
C ALA A 402 13.65 -11.11 -14.09
N TYR A 403 12.57 -10.36 -13.88
CA TYR A 403 12.43 -9.45 -12.76
C TYR A 403 11.70 -10.17 -11.62
N THR A 404 12.21 -9.99 -10.39
CA THR A 404 11.54 -10.43 -9.16
C THR A 404 11.66 -9.32 -8.13
N GLY A 405 10.54 -8.94 -7.54
CA GLY A 405 10.50 -7.89 -6.53
C GLY A 405 9.18 -7.92 -5.75
N ASN A 406 8.95 -6.87 -4.97
CA ASN A 406 7.69 -6.67 -4.27
C ASN A 406 7.07 -5.33 -4.67
N ILE A 407 5.75 -5.27 -4.70
CA ILE A 407 4.97 -4.04 -4.82
C ILE A 407 4.20 -3.80 -3.53
N THR A 408 3.94 -2.54 -3.20
CA THR A 408 3.11 -2.18 -2.04
C THR A 408 1.92 -1.39 -2.55
N ILE A 409 0.72 -1.89 -2.23
CA ILE A 409 -0.56 -1.29 -2.56
C ILE A 409 -1.13 -0.62 -1.31
N THR A 410 -1.60 0.61 -1.47
CA THR A 410 -2.26 1.37 -0.41
C THR A 410 -3.58 1.93 -0.93
N ALA A 411 -4.32 2.64 -0.08
CA ALA A 411 -5.50 3.39 -0.52
C ALA A 411 -5.16 4.53 -1.50
N ASP A 412 -3.90 4.96 -1.59
CA ASP A 412 -3.47 5.98 -2.55
C ASP A 412 -3.40 5.39 -3.96
N ALA A 413 -4.19 5.98 -4.87
CA ALA A 413 -4.25 5.62 -6.28
C ALA A 413 -2.89 5.72 -7.00
N ALA A 414 -1.96 6.53 -6.49
CA ALA A 414 -0.60 6.59 -7.01
C ALA A 414 0.15 5.25 -6.93
N THR A 415 -0.27 4.35 -6.03
CA THR A 415 0.32 3.02 -5.86
C THR A 415 -0.32 1.94 -6.75
N HIS A 416 -1.32 2.29 -7.56
CA HIS A 416 -2.10 1.32 -8.34
C HIS A 416 -1.56 1.12 -9.77
N THR A 417 -0.52 1.84 -10.17
CA THR A 417 0.17 1.63 -11.44
C THR A 417 1.65 1.37 -11.19
N GLN A 418 2.08 0.13 -11.44
CA GLN A 418 3.43 -0.32 -11.14
C GLN A 418 4.27 -0.37 -12.41
N THR A 419 5.35 0.41 -12.43
CA THR A 419 6.31 0.38 -13.55
C THR A 419 7.42 -0.61 -13.26
N VAL A 420 7.62 -1.57 -14.16
CA VAL A 420 8.70 -2.56 -14.09
C VAL A 420 9.66 -2.33 -15.25
N ALA A 421 10.92 -2.09 -14.93
CA ALA A 421 11.99 -1.94 -15.92
C ALA A 421 12.74 -3.26 -16.11
N MET A 422 12.59 -3.85 -17.28
CA MET A 422 13.29 -5.06 -17.70
C MET A 422 14.69 -4.71 -18.22
N THR A 423 15.60 -5.67 -18.10
CA THR A 423 16.97 -5.55 -18.62
C THR A 423 17.18 -6.64 -19.66
N TYR A 424 17.57 -6.25 -20.88
CA TYR A 424 17.92 -7.20 -21.93
C TYR A 424 19.11 -8.07 -21.53
N LEU A 425 19.12 -9.31 -22.01
CA LEU A 425 20.27 -10.22 -21.90
C LEU A 425 21.44 -9.69 -22.74
N PRO A 426 22.69 -10.01 -22.37
CA PRO A 426 23.85 -9.69 -23.20
C PRO A 426 23.81 -10.43 -24.54
N ALA A 427 24.39 -9.84 -25.59
CA ALA A 427 24.60 -10.51 -26.86
C ALA A 427 25.62 -11.67 -26.75
N ASP A 428 25.53 -12.63 -27.66
CA ASP A 428 26.47 -13.74 -27.77
C ASP A 428 27.68 -13.35 -28.62
N TYR A 429 28.84 -13.25 -27.97
CA TYR A 429 30.13 -12.91 -28.60
C TYR A 429 30.97 -14.12 -29.01
N THR A 430 30.46 -15.35 -28.88
CA THR A 430 31.24 -16.57 -29.16
C THR A 430 31.87 -16.57 -30.55
N LYS A 431 31.15 -16.08 -31.58
CA LYS A 431 31.68 -15.97 -32.95
C LYS A 431 32.79 -14.92 -33.07
N VAL A 432 32.62 -13.78 -32.41
CA VAL A 432 33.62 -12.70 -32.37
C VAL A 432 34.90 -13.22 -31.71
N ASP A 433 34.76 -13.90 -30.57
CA ASP A 433 35.89 -14.45 -29.82
C ASP A 433 36.66 -15.50 -30.64
N ALA A 434 35.93 -16.37 -31.37
CA ALA A 434 36.53 -17.33 -32.29
C ALA A 434 37.29 -16.67 -33.45
N ALA A 435 36.72 -15.61 -34.05
CA ALA A 435 37.36 -14.87 -35.12
C ALA A 435 38.62 -14.13 -34.64
N ILE A 436 38.58 -13.51 -33.45
CA ILE A 436 39.75 -12.88 -32.81
C ILE A 436 40.84 -13.94 -32.53
N ALA A 437 40.46 -15.12 -32.04
CA ALA A 437 41.43 -16.19 -31.79
C ALA A 437 42.13 -16.63 -33.09
N LYS A 438 41.40 -16.74 -34.21
CA LYS A 438 41.99 -17.00 -35.53
C LYS A 438 42.95 -15.89 -35.97
N ALA A 439 42.56 -14.63 -35.82
CA ALA A 439 43.43 -13.49 -36.14
C ALA A 439 44.74 -13.55 -35.36
N ASN A 440 44.67 -13.86 -34.06
CA ASN A 440 45.84 -13.97 -33.17
C ASN A 440 46.74 -15.17 -33.49
N ALA A 441 46.20 -16.23 -34.10
CA ALA A 441 46.96 -17.42 -34.49
C ALA A 441 47.75 -17.27 -35.81
N LEU A 442 47.57 -16.16 -36.54
CA LEU A 442 48.28 -15.91 -37.79
C LEU A 442 49.78 -15.71 -37.55
N ASN A 443 50.61 -16.40 -38.33
CA ASN A 443 52.04 -16.10 -38.38
C ASN A 443 52.25 -14.80 -39.17
N LYS A 444 52.51 -13.69 -38.44
CA LYS A 444 52.65 -12.34 -39.01
C LYS A 444 53.75 -12.24 -40.07
N ASP A 445 54.81 -13.04 -39.98
CA ASP A 445 55.93 -12.99 -40.93
C ASP A 445 55.54 -13.49 -42.33
N ASN A 446 54.47 -14.28 -42.43
CA ASN A 446 54.04 -14.86 -43.69
C ASN A 446 53.22 -13.91 -44.58
N TYR A 447 52.71 -12.79 -44.07
CA TYR A 447 51.73 -11.94 -44.78
C TYR A 447 52.28 -10.56 -45.13
N LYS A 448 51.87 -10.01 -46.28
CA LYS A 448 52.35 -8.70 -46.78
C LYS A 448 51.90 -7.53 -45.90
N ASP A 449 50.65 -7.58 -45.42
CA ASP A 449 50.03 -6.55 -44.58
C ASP A 449 48.94 -7.19 -43.71
N LEU A 450 48.86 -6.83 -42.41
CA LEU A 450 47.84 -7.27 -41.46
C LEU A 450 46.97 -6.11 -40.93
N THR A 451 47.19 -4.89 -41.41
CA THR A 451 46.57 -3.66 -40.87
C THR A 451 45.05 -3.74 -40.87
N ALA A 452 44.45 -4.34 -41.91
CA ALA A 452 43.00 -4.52 -42.00
C ALA A 452 42.43 -5.45 -40.91
N VAL A 453 43.16 -6.54 -40.58
CA VAL A 453 42.77 -7.48 -39.51
C VAL A 453 42.89 -6.80 -38.15
N GLU A 454 44.01 -6.10 -37.89
CA GLU A 454 44.21 -5.37 -36.64
C GLU A 454 43.15 -4.28 -36.44
N THR A 455 42.78 -3.59 -37.51
CA THR A 455 41.69 -2.59 -37.50
C THR A 455 40.34 -3.23 -37.16
N ALA A 456 39.99 -4.35 -37.80
CA ALA A 456 38.72 -5.05 -37.55
C ALA A 456 38.63 -5.60 -36.11
N VAL A 457 39.73 -6.13 -35.57
CA VAL A 457 39.79 -6.61 -34.17
C VAL A 457 39.63 -5.44 -33.19
N ASN A 458 40.32 -4.32 -33.41
CA ASN A 458 40.22 -3.14 -32.54
C ASN A 458 38.86 -2.44 -32.61
N ALA A 459 38.11 -2.63 -33.69
CA ALA A 459 36.76 -2.08 -33.86
C ALA A 459 35.68 -2.87 -33.07
N VAL A 460 36.03 -4.00 -32.46
CA VAL A 460 35.08 -4.78 -31.66
C VAL A 460 34.62 -4.01 -30.42
N VAL A 461 33.32 -3.74 -30.36
CA VAL A 461 32.66 -3.13 -29.20
C VAL A 461 32.00 -4.21 -28.36
N ARG A 462 32.27 -4.22 -27.05
CA ARG A 462 31.69 -5.15 -26.07
C ARG A 462 30.47 -4.57 -25.36
N ASP A 463 29.84 -5.40 -24.53
CA ASP A 463 28.69 -5.03 -23.69
C ASP A 463 27.40 -4.68 -24.45
N LYS A 464 27.27 -5.13 -25.70
CA LYS A 464 26.01 -5.04 -26.44
C LYS A 464 24.96 -5.98 -25.88
N SER A 465 23.71 -5.56 -25.99
CA SER A 465 22.54 -6.37 -25.63
C SER A 465 22.14 -7.30 -26.78
N ILE A 466 21.38 -8.34 -26.46
CA ILE A 466 20.88 -9.32 -27.44
C ILE A 466 20.04 -8.69 -28.56
N THR A 467 19.47 -7.49 -28.35
CA THR A 467 18.77 -6.74 -29.41
C THR A 467 19.71 -6.22 -30.50
N GLU A 468 21.02 -6.20 -30.23
CA GLU A 468 22.07 -5.76 -31.14
C GLU A 468 22.90 -6.95 -31.67
N GLN A 469 22.38 -8.19 -31.59
CA GLN A 469 23.10 -9.40 -32.00
C GLN A 469 23.59 -9.33 -33.46
N ASP A 470 22.82 -8.71 -34.35
CA ASP A 470 23.23 -8.55 -35.76
C ASP A 470 24.49 -7.70 -35.91
N GLU A 471 24.67 -6.68 -35.05
CA GLU A 471 25.91 -5.90 -35.03
C GLU A 471 27.08 -6.73 -34.50
N VAL A 472 26.84 -7.59 -33.50
CA VAL A 472 27.84 -8.53 -32.97
C VAL A 472 28.26 -9.55 -34.02
N ASP A 473 27.30 -10.12 -34.74
CA ASP A 473 27.55 -11.04 -35.83
C ASP A 473 28.29 -10.35 -36.99
N ALA A 474 27.98 -9.08 -37.28
CA ALA A 474 28.70 -8.29 -38.28
C ALA A 474 30.16 -8.02 -37.89
N MET A 475 30.45 -7.77 -36.61
CA MET A 475 31.83 -7.61 -36.12
C MET A 475 32.65 -8.89 -36.33
N ALA A 476 32.08 -10.06 -36.01
CA ALA A 476 32.74 -11.35 -36.26
C ALA A 476 33.02 -11.54 -37.75
N LYS A 477 32.01 -11.26 -38.60
CA LYS A 477 32.14 -11.36 -40.04
C LYS A 477 33.23 -10.44 -40.61
N ALA A 478 33.33 -9.21 -40.13
CA ALA A 478 34.35 -8.26 -40.58
C ALA A 478 35.78 -8.77 -40.31
N ILE A 479 36.01 -9.42 -39.16
CA ILE A 479 37.31 -10.04 -38.84
C ILE A 479 37.59 -11.22 -39.77
N GLU A 480 36.63 -12.13 -39.96
CA GLU A 480 36.79 -13.29 -40.85
C GLU A 480 37.06 -12.86 -42.31
N ASP A 481 36.32 -11.86 -42.81
CA ASP A 481 36.50 -11.33 -44.16
C ASP A 481 37.89 -10.67 -44.31
N ALA A 482 38.37 -9.95 -43.30
CA ALA A 482 39.71 -9.36 -43.30
C ALA A 482 40.82 -10.43 -43.28
N ILE A 483 40.64 -11.51 -42.51
CA ILE A 483 41.57 -12.64 -42.50
C ILE A 483 41.59 -13.33 -43.87
N ALA A 484 40.42 -13.56 -44.47
CA ALA A 484 40.29 -14.22 -45.77
C ALA A 484 40.92 -13.40 -46.92
N ALA A 485 41.00 -12.08 -46.78
CA ALA A 485 41.60 -11.17 -47.76
C ALA A 485 43.14 -11.05 -47.66
N LEU A 486 43.78 -11.69 -46.67
CA LEU A 486 45.22 -11.60 -46.47
C LEU A 486 46.01 -12.19 -47.65
N GLN A 487 47.10 -11.49 -48.00
CA GLN A 487 48.01 -11.93 -49.05
C GLN A 487 49.34 -12.40 -48.47
N TYR A 488 49.73 -13.62 -48.82
CA TYR A 488 51.04 -14.15 -48.44
C TYR A 488 52.18 -13.36 -49.09
N LYS A 489 53.30 -13.23 -48.38
CA LYS A 489 54.57 -12.78 -48.97
C LYS A 489 55.05 -13.78 -50.01
N ASP A 490 55.78 -13.28 -50.99
CA ASP A 490 56.38 -14.11 -52.02
C ASP A 490 57.49 -14.97 -51.39
N ALA A 491 57.72 -16.18 -51.92
CA ALA A 491 58.82 -17.00 -51.46
C ALA A 491 60.18 -16.36 -51.83
N ASP A 492 61.21 -16.61 -51.03
CA ASP A 492 62.56 -16.17 -51.31
C ASP A 492 63.23 -17.08 -52.35
N TYR A 493 63.33 -16.58 -53.58
CA TYR A 493 63.98 -17.29 -54.69
C TYR A 493 65.48 -16.99 -54.80
N THR A 494 66.08 -16.23 -53.88
CA THR A 494 67.49 -15.81 -53.98
C THR A 494 68.44 -16.99 -54.17
N LYS A 495 68.20 -18.12 -53.48
CA LYS A 495 68.99 -19.35 -53.64
C LYS A 495 68.79 -20.02 -55.00
N VAL A 496 67.56 -20.06 -55.50
CA VAL A 496 67.23 -20.59 -56.83
C VAL A 496 67.92 -19.74 -57.90
N ASP A 497 67.83 -18.41 -57.78
CA ASP A 497 68.47 -17.46 -58.69
C ASP A 497 69.99 -17.62 -58.70
N ALA A 498 70.60 -17.79 -57.53
CA ALA A 498 72.03 -18.06 -57.41
C ALA A 498 72.44 -19.41 -58.06
N ALA A 499 71.66 -20.46 -57.86
CA ALA A 499 71.91 -21.77 -58.46
C ALA A 499 71.76 -21.74 -60.00
N ILE A 500 70.74 -21.04 -60.52
CA ILE A 500 70.57 -20.82 -61.96
C ILE A 500 71.74 -20.02 -62.53
N ALA A 501 72.18 -18.96 -61.84
CA ALA A 501 73.32 -18.16 -62.27
C ALA A 501 74.61 -19.00 -62.35
N LYS A 502 74.85 -19.88 -61.36
CA LYS A 502 75.95 -20.84 -61.41
C LYS A 502 75.83 -21.79 -62.59
N ALA A 503 74.66 -22.41 -62.80
CA ALA A 503 74.42 -23.28 -63.95
C ALA A 503 74.75 -22.58 -65.28
N ASN A 504 74.33 -21.32 -65.43
CA ASN A 504 74.54 -20.51 -66.64
C ASN A 504 76.00 -20.07 -66.84
N ALA A 505 76.80 -19.99 -65.77
CA ALA A 505 78.21 -19.63 -65.86
C ALA A 505 79.11 -20.79 -66.32
N LEU A 506 78.61 -22.03 -66.33
CA LEU A 506 79.35 -23.20 -66.78
C LEU A 506 79.41 -23.27 -68.31
N ASN A 507 80.59 -23.59 -68.86
CA ASN A 507 80.73 -23.87 -70.29
C ASN A 507 80.27 -25.30 -70.58
N LYS A 508 79.11 -25.44 -71.21
CA LYS A 508 78.46 -26.72 -71.53
C LYS A 508 79.34 -27.65 -72.37
N ASP A 509 80.20 -27.12 -73.23
CA ASP A 509 81.05 -27.93 -74.11
C ASP A 509 82.11 -28.74 -73.36
N ASN A 510 82.39 -28.40 -72.11
CA ASN A 510 83.39 -29.10 -71.29
C ASN A 510 82.84 -30.38 -70.64
N TYR A 511 81.53 -30.63 -70.67
CA TYR A 511 80.87 -31.71 -69.92
C TYR A 511 80.24 -32.77 -70.83
N LYS A 512 80.26 -34.05 -70.41
CA LYS A 512 79.76 -35.20 -71.19
C LYS A 512 78.25 -35.11 -71.46
N ASP A 513 77.49 -34.69 -70.47
CA ASP A 513 76.05 -34.51 -70.54
C ASP A 513 75.64 -33.35 -69.61
N PHE A 514 74.88 -32.40 -70.14
CA PHE A 514 74.38 -31.23 -69.41
C PHE A 514 72.84 -31.23 -69.28
N SER A 515 72.18 -32.25 -69.84
CA SER A 515 70.71 -32.32 -69.95
C SER A 515 70.01 -32.31 -68.59
N ALA A 516 70.60 -32.93 -67.56
CA ALA A 516 70.04 -32.94 -66.20
C ALA A 516 70.01 -31.55 -65.55
N VAL A 517 71.03 -30.71 -65.81
CA VAL A 517 71.07 -29.32 -65.32
C VAL A 517 70.05 -28.45 -66.05
N GLU A 518 69.92 -28.61 -67.37
CA GLU A 518 68.88 -27.92 -68.16
C GLU A 518 67.47 -28.32 -67.72
N ALA A 519 67.23 -29.60 -67.46
CA ALA A 519 65.95 -30.09 -66.96
C ALA A 519 65.62 -29.49 -65.58
N ALA A 520 66.59 -29.46 -64.66
CA ALA A 520 66.40 -28.88 -63.32
C ALA A 520 66.13 -27.37 -63.35
N VAL A 521 66.83 -26.61 -64.21
CA VAL A 521 66.59 -25.17 -64.39
C VAL A 521 65.22 -24.90 -65.03
N ASN A 522 64.83 -25.66 -66.05
CA ASN A 522 63.53 -25.52 -66.70
C ASN A 522 62.35 -25.95 -65.80
N ALA A 523 62.59 -26.82 -64.82
CA ALA A 523 61.59 -27.25 -63.85
C ALA A 523 61.29 -26.19 -62.76
N VAL A 524 62.01 -25.07 -62.73
CA VAL A 524 61.78 -24.00 -61.74
C VAL A 524 60.44 -23.33 -61.97
N ALA A 525 59.49 -23.60 -61.08
CA ALA A 525 58.19 -22.94 -61.03
C ALA A 525 58.26 -21.66 -60.19
N ARG A 526 57.97 -20.50 -60.82
CA ARG A 526 57.90 -19.18 -60.17
C ARG A 526 56.49 -18.88 -59.66
N GLY A 527 56.39 -17.89 -58.76
CA GLY A 527 55.11 -17.44 -58.19
C GLY A 527 54.67 -18.20 -56.94
N LYS A 528 55.54 -19.01 -56.32
CA LYS A 528 55.27 -19.60 -55.01
C LYS A 528 55.32 -18.54 -53.91
N ASN A 529 54.50 -18.71 -52.89
CA ASN A 529 54.50 -17.84 -51.71
C ASN A 529 55.30 -18.47 -50.56
N ILE A 530 55.55 -17.69 -49.50
CA ILE A 530 56.39 -18.07 -48.36
C ILE A 530 55.97 -19.38 -47.66
N THR A 531 54.70 -19.79 -47.72
CA THR A 531 54.27 -21.09 -47.16
C THR A 531 54.82 -22.29 -47.93
N GLN A 532 55.27 -22.06 -49.17
CA GLN A 532 55.86 -23.06 -50.06
C GLN A 532 57.38 -22.90 -50.16
N GLN A 533 58.02 -22.21 -49.21
CA GLN A 533 59.48 -21.96 -49.24
C GLN A 533 60.30 -23.25 -49.32
N ALA A 534 59.86 -24.33 -48.67
CA ALA A 534 60.56 -25.61 -48.74
C ALA A 534 60.62 -26.17 -50.17
N GLU A 535 59.57 -25.94 -50.98
CA GLU A 535 59.58 -26.33 -52.39
C GLU A 535 60.52 -25.43 -53.22
N VAL A 536 60.60 -24.14 -52.88
CA VAL A 536 61.57 -23.21 -53.49
C VAL A 536 63.00 -23.60 -53.17
N ASP A 537 63.28 -23.90 -51.92
CA ASP A 537 64.58 -24.38 -51.48
C ASP A 537 64.94 -25.73 -52.13
N ALA A 538 63.95 -26.63 -52.32
CA ALA A 538 64.15 -27.90 -53.02
C ALA A 538 64.50 -27.70 -54.51
N MET A 539 63.89 -26.72 -55.18
CA MET A 539 64.24 -26.37 -56.56
C MET A 539 65.69 -25.88 -56.67
N ALA A 540 66.14 -25.02 -55.74
CA ALA A 540 67.53 -24.58 -55.70
C ALA A 540 68.48 -25.77 -55.50
N LYS A 541 68.13 -26.65 -54.54
CA LYS A 541 68.91 -27.86 -54.26
C LYS A 541 69.00 -28.80 -55.46
N ALA A 542 67.91 -29.01 -56.20
CA ALA A 542 67.92 -29.86 -57.38
C ALA A 542 68.88 -29.35 -58.47
N ILE A 543 68.97 -28.04 -58.66
CA ILE A 543 69.93 -27.43 -59.60
C ILE A 543 71.36 -27.62 -59.11
N GLU A 544 71.65 -27.33 -57.83
CA GLU A 544 72.99 -27.52 -57.26
C GLU A 544 73.43 -29.00 -57.31
N ASP A 545 72.53 -29.94 -57.00
CA ASP A 545 72.83 -31.38 -57.06
C ASP A 545 73.08 -31.83 -58.51
N ALA A 546 72.31 -31.32 -59.49
CA ALA A 546 72.54 -31.61 -60.90
C ALA A 546 73.87 -31.03 -61.40
N ILE A 547 74.24 -29.82 -60.97
CA ILE A 547 75.55 -29.21 -61.26
C ILE A 547 76.67 -30.07 -60.66
N ALA A 548 76.53 -30.50 -59.41
CA ALA A 548 77.53 -31.31 -58.72
C ALA A 548 77.75 -32.69 -59.37
N ALA A 549 76.73 -33.22 -60.06
CA ALA A 549 76.80 -34.50 -60.77
C ALA A 549 77.45 -34.42 -62.17
N LEU A 550 77.79 -33.23 -62.68
CA LEU A 550 78.40 -33.05 -64.00
C LEU A 550 79.78 -33.72 -64.11
N GLN A 551 80.06 -34.33 -65.26
CA GLN A 551 81.34 -35.00 -65.56
C GLN A 551 82.03 -34.37 -66.77
N TYR A 552 83.33 -34.05 -66.66
CA TYR A 552 84.12 -33.46 -67.75
C TYR A 552 84.39 -34.44 -68.89
N LYS A 553 84.44 -33.96 -70.15
CA LYS A 553 84.68 -34.78 -71.35
C LYS A 553 86.04 -35.50 -71.35
N ASP A 554 87.09 -34.89 -70.79
CA ASP A 554 88.45 -35.42 -70.80
C ASP A 554 88.82 -36.30 -69.59
N ALA A 555 87.84 -36.58 -68.71
CA ALA A 555 88.03 -37.52 -67.61
C ALA A 555 87.77 -38.96 -68.11
N ASP A 556 88.78 -39.55 -68.75
CA ASP A 556 88.85 -40.99 -69.00
C ASP A 556 90.21 -41.55 -68.54
N LYS A 557 90.25 -42.03 -67.30
CA LYS A 557 90.95 -43.26 -66.88
C LYS A 557 90.50 -43.69 -65.47
N THR A 558 89.63 -44.70 -65.49
CA THR A 558 89.45 -45.79 -64.50
C THR A 558 88.97 -45.45 -63.08
N THR A 559 87.67 -45.65 -62.88
CA THR A 559 87.02 -46.11 -61.63
C THR A 559 87.25 -47.64 -61.44
N PRO A 560 87.03 -48.20 -60.23
CA PRO A 560 85.71 -48.79 -59.97
C PRO A 560 85.12 -48.44 -58.58
N ALA A 561 83.81 -48.19 -58.57
CA ALA A 561 82.90 -48.31 -57.41
C ALA A 561 82.23 -49.70 -57.43
N PRO A 562 81.37 -50.14 -56.47
CA PRO A 562 80.96 -49.63 -55.14
C PRO A 562 81.20 -50.71 -54.03
N ALA A 563 81.03 -50.52 -52.71
CA ALA A 563 79.77 -50.30 -51.99
C ALA A 563 79.97 -50.05 -50.48
N ALA A 564 78.99 -49.34 -49.90
CA ALA A 564 78.55 -49.27 -48.50
C ALA A 564 79.62 -49.20 -47.38
N THR A 565 79.69 -48.04 -46.73
CA THR A 565 80.39 -47.86 -45.45
C THR A 565 79.41 -47.46 -44.35
N ALA A 566 79.25 -48.35 -43.38
CA ALA A 566 78.77 -48.05 -42.04
C ALA A 566 79.98 -47.78 -41.14
N THR A 567 79.89 -46.68 -40.39
CA THR A 567 80.43 -46.37 -39.05
C THR A 567 81.87 -46.80 -38.70
N PRO A 568 82.71 -45.88 -38.22
CA PRO A 568 83.09 -45.95 -36.80
C PRO A 568 83.23 -44.59 -36.07
N ALA A 569 82.88 -44.58 -34.78
CA ALA A 569 83.34 -43.63 -33.75
C ALA A 569 84.88 -43.77 -33.53
N PRO A 570 85.64 -42.88 -32.83
CA PRO A 570 85.24 -42.08 -31.66
C PRO A 570 85.91 -40.70 -31.41
N ALA A 571 85.35 -39.99 -30.43
CA ALA A 571 85.94 -39.09 -29.41
C ALA A 571 86.81 -37.85 -29.76
N ALA A 572 86.24 -36.71 -29.36
CA ALA A 572 86.79 -35.61 -28.55
C ALA A 572 87.39 -34.33 -29.20
N THR A 573 86.72 -33.24 -28.81
CA THR A 573 87.18 -31.88 -28.45
C THR A 573 87.38 -30.75 -29.47
N ALA A 574 86.65 -29.67 -29.15
CA ALA A 574 86.90 -28.23 -29.30
C ALA A 574 86.71 -27.58 -30.68
N THR A 575 85.63 -26.80 -30.80
CA THR A 575 85.56 -25.57 -31.62
C THR A 575 84.68 -24.51 -30.91
N PRO A 576 84.89 -23.21 -31.18
CA PRO A 576 84.48 -22.10 -30.33
C PRO A 576 83.16 -21.39 -30.74
N GLN A 577 82.46 -20.87 -29.72
CA GLN A 577 81.82 -19.53 -29.55
C GLN A 577 81.60 -18.67 -30.83
N TYR A 578 80.40 -18.14 -31.14
CA TYR A 578 79.66 -17.01 -30.51
C TYR A 578 78.17 -17.01 -31.02
N THR A 579 77.13 -17.14 -30.17
CA THR A 579 76.13 -16.13 -29.65
C THR A 579 75.38 -15.31 -30.72
N ILE A 580 74.06 -14.99 -30.68
CA ILE A 580 73.15 -14.40 -29.63
C ILE A 580 71.63 -14.63 -30.05
N PRO A 581 70.55 -14.22 -29.31
CA PRO A 581 69.85 -14.89 -28.19
C PRO A 581 68.37 -15.33 -28.46
N GLN A 582 67.88 -16.23 -27.59
CA GLN A 582 66.46 -16.41 -27.24
C GLN A 582 66.00 -15.38 -26.20
N THR A 583 64.73 -14.95 -26.26
CA THR A 583 63.98 -14.54 -25.05
C THR A 583 62.56 -15.06 -25.12
N GLY A 584 62.25 -15.99 -24.20
CA GLY A 584 60.92 -16.40 -23.78
C GLY A 584 61.03 -16.96 -22.37
N ASP A 585 60.41 -16.25 -21.44
CA ASP A 585 59.97 -16.58 -20.08
C ASP A 585 60.93 -17.22 -19.05
N THR A 586 61.10 -16.49 -17.95
CA THR A 586 61.43 -17.04 -16.63
C THR A 586 60.46 -16.52 -15.58
N SER A 587 59.85 -17.45 -14.86
CA SER A 587 59.05 -17.20 -13.67
C SER A 587 59.94 -17.11 -12.41
N ASN A 588 59.86 -15.96 -11.71
CA ASN A 588 59.91 -15.77 -10.23
C ASN A 588 61.26 -16.03 -9.48
N PRO A 589 61.52 -15.61 -8.22
CA PRO A 589 61.10 -14.47 -7.36
C PRO A 589 62.29 -13.60 -6.83
N ALA A 590 61.98 -12.50 -6.11
CA ALA A 590 62.79 -11.84 -5.05
C ALA A 590 63.82 -10.69 -5.37
N LEU A 591 63.47 -9.52 -4.80
CA LEU A 591 64.28 -8.57 -4.00
C LEU A 591 65.29 -7.55 -4.63
N LEU A 592 64.83 -6.28 -4.60
CA LEU A 592 65.38 -5.11 -3.85
C LEU A 592 66.53 -4.21 -4.41
N VAL A 593 66.26 -2.88 -4.30
CA VAL A 593 67.14 -1.73 -3.90
C VAL A 593 67.26 -0.54 -4.90
N VAL A 594 66.40 0.48 -4.67
CA VAL A 594 66.70 1.93 -4.40
C VAL A 594 66.65 3.05 -5.48
N LEU A 595 65.75 4.02 -5.19
CA LEU A 595 65.69 5.50 -5.37
C LEU A 595 65.78 6.14 -6.78
N MET A 596 65.04 7.23 -7.12
CA MET A 596 64.50 8.39 -6.38
C MET A 596 63.11 8.84 -6.94
N LEU A 597 62.09 9.11 -6.10
CA LEU A 597 61.51 10.44 -5.70
C LEU A 597 61.09 11.35 -6.88
N VAL A 598 59.86 11.86 -6.97
CA VAL A 598 59.35 13.03 -6.20
C VAL A 598 57.79 13.16 -6.25
N SER A 599 57.21 13.46 -5.07
CA SER A 599 55.93 14.15 -4.74
C SER A 599 54.57 13.63 -5.25
N GLY A 600 53.52 13.47 -4.43
CA GLY A 600 53.34 13.78 -3.01
C GLY A 600 51.96 13.31 -2.51
N SER A 601 51.92 12.90 -1.24
CA SER A 601 50.74 12.50 -0.48
C SER A 601 50.58 13.43 0.73
N VAL A 602 49.36 13.80 1.10
CA VAL A 602 48.93 14.14 2.49
C VAL A 602 47.42 13.78 2.53
N ALA A 603 46.96 12.68 3.15
CA ALA A 603 46.88 12.32 4.57
C ALA A 603 45.69 12.93 5.35
N ILE A 604 44.67 12.08 5.56
CA ILE A 604 43.84 11.80 6.75
C ILE A 604 43.49 12.94 7.73
N GLY A 605 42.20 13.04 8.06
CA GLY A 605 41.73 13.61 9.33
C GLY A 605 40.26 13.29 9.61
N THR A 606 40.00 12.35 10.51
CA THR A 606 38.70 12.15 11.19
C THR A 606 38.48 13.22 12.26
N VAL A 607 37.30 13.85 12.31
CA VAL A 607 36.71 14.45 13.53
C VAL A 607 35.18 14.33 13.50
N VAL A 608 34.65 13.73 14.57
CA VAL A 608 33.24 13.74 15.01
C VAL A 608 32.94 15.05 15.74
N VAL A 609 31.73 15.61 15.62
CA VAL A 609 30.91 16.13 16.74
C VAL A 609 29.54 16.60 16.24
N ALA A 610 28.51 16.20 16.99
CA ALA A 610 27.09 16.45 16.79
C ALA A 610 26.64 17.87 17.18
N SER A 611 25.49 18.33 16.65
CA SER A 611 24.38 18.79 17.49
C SER A 611 23.08 19.12 16.75
N LYS A 612 22.01 18.48 17.24
CA LYS A 612 20.65 18.99 17.56
C LYS A 612 19.73 19.58 16.45
N LYS A 613 18.68 18.77 16.21
CA LYS A 613 17.27 19.00 16.61
C LYS A 613 16.50 20.15 15.93
N LYS A 614 15.43 19.78 15.22
CA LYS A 614 14.08 20.33 15.46
C LYS A 614 12.98 19.40 14.91
N HIS A 615 12.19 18.87 15.83
CA HIS A 615 10.77 18.63 15.60
C HIS A 615 10.01 19.94 15.78
N ASN A 616 8.94 20.09 15.00
CA ASN A 616 7.63 20.62 15.35
C ASN A 616 6.77 20.47 14.09
N ARG A 617 5.48 20.22 14.15
CA ARG A 617 4.53 19.74 15.16
C ARG A 617 3.31 19.36 14.33
#